data_AF-A0A8T3LIE2-F1
#
_entry.id   AF-A0A8T3LIE2-F1
#
_cell.length_a   1.000
_cell.length_b   1.000
_cell.length_c   1.000
_cell.angle_alpha   90.00
_cell.angle_beta   90.00
_cell.angle_gamma   90.00
#
_symmetry.space_group_name_H-M   'P 1'
#
loop_
_entity.id
_entity.type
_entity.pdbx_description
1 polymer ?
#
loop_
_entity_poly.entity_id
_entity_poly.type
_entity_poly.pdbx_seq_one_letter_code
_entity_poly.pdbx_strand_id
1 'polypeptide(L)'
;APTLRRKAILLAKVQDEAGHGLYLYSAAETLGCAREDIYQKMLDGRMKYSSIFNYPTLSWADIGVIGWLVDGAAIVNQVALCRTSYGPYARAMVKICKEESFHQRQGFEACMALAQGSEAQKQMLQDAINRFWWPALMMFGTNDDNSPNSARSLAWKIKRFTNDELRQRFVDNT
;
A
#
# COMPACT_ATOMS: atom_id res chain seq x y z
N ALA A 1 1.84 15.97 -12.44
CA ALA A 1 3.29 15.66 -12.46
C ALA A 1 4.06 16.82 -13.12
N PRO A 2 5.09 17.38 -12.48
CA PRO A 2 5.77 18.60 -12.91
C PRO A 2 6.84 18.39 -14.00
N THR A 3 7.28 17.15 -14.25
CA THR A 3 8.29 16.84 -15.28
C THR A 3 7.90 15.59 -16.06
N LEU A 4 8.43 15.45 -17.29
CA LEU A 4 8.23 14.25 -18.10
C LEU A 4 8.77 12.99 -17.40
N ARG A 5 9.94 13.09 -16.75
CA ARG A 5 10.51 11.99 -15.95
C ARG A 5 9.54 11.52 -14.87
N ARG A 6 8.99 12.44 -14.07
CA ARG A 6 8.06 12.07 -12.99
C ARG A 6 6.71 11.59 -13.52
N LYS A 7 6.26 12.10 -14.66
CA LYS A 7 5.05 11.61 -15.34
C LYS A 7 5.21 10.18 -15.84
N ALA A 8 6.35 9.85 -16.46
CA ALA A 8 6.63 8.49 -16.95
C ALA A 8 6.74 7.47 -15.81
N ILE A 9 7.42 7.84 -14.71
CA ILE A 9 7.50 7.00 -13.50
C ILE A 9 6.10 6.73 -12.94
N LEU A 10 5.25 7.77 -12.83
CA LEU A 10 3.89 7.62 -12.32
C LEU A 10 3.04 6.72 -13.22
N LEU A 11 3.15 6.85 -14.54
CA LEU A 11 2.45 5.98 -15.49
C LEU A 11 2.87 4.51 -15.32
N ALA A 12 4.17 4.24 -15.18
CA ALA A 12 4.67 2.89 -14.95
C ALA A 12 4.14 2.31 -13.62
N LYS A 13 4.16 3.10 -12.54
CA LYS A 13 3.60 2.67 -11.24
C LYS A 13 2.12 2.29 -11.34
N VAL A 14 1.30 3.15 -11.93
CA VAL A 14 -0.16 2.93 -12.03
C VAL A 14 -0.47 1.76 -12.98
N GLN A 15 0.35 1.56 -14.02
CA GLN A 15 0.24 0.37 -14.87
C GLN A 15 0.50 -0.92 -14.08
N ASP A 16 1.53 -0.93 -13.24
CA ASP A 16 1.85 -2.10 -12.42
C ASP A 16 0.77 -2.35 -11.36
N GLU A 17 0.19 -1.31 -10.75
CA GLU A 17 -0.97 -1.45 -9.84
C GLU A 17 -2.15 -2.18 -10.51
N ALA A 18 -2.42 -1.91 -11.79
CA ALA A 18 -3.43 -2.65 -12.54
C ALA A 18 -3.05 -4.13 -12.70
N GLY A 19 -1.78 -4.42 -13.00
CA GLY A 19 -1.24 -5.79 -13.06
C GLY A 19 -1.35 -6.52 -11.71
N HIS A 20 -1.03 -5.85 -10.61
CA HIS A 20 -1.14 -6.40 -9.25
C HIS A 20 -2.59 -6.77 -8.91
N GLY A 21 -3.54 -5.91 -9.29
CA GLY A 21 -4.98 -6.22 -9.18
C GLY A 21 -5.36 -7.50 -9.91
N LEU A 22 -4.86 -7.70 -11.14
CA LEU A 22 -5.09 -8.94 -11.90
C LEU A 22 -4.49 -10.18 -11.22
N TYR A 23 -3.29 -10.07 -10.64
CA TYR A 23 -2.67 -11.17 -9.88
C TYR A 23 -3.50 -11.54 -8.65
N LEU A 24 -4.02 -10.54 -7.94
CA LEU A 24 -4.84 -10.74 -6.73
C LEU A 24 -6.20 -11.35 -7.06
N TYR A 25 -6.88 -10.91 -8.13
CA TYR A 25 -8.10 -11.59 -8.60
C TYR A 25 -7.81 -13.04 -8.98
N SER A 26 -6.74 -13.30 -9.74
CA SER A 26 -6.36 -14.67 -10.12
C SER A 26 -6.10 -15.55 -8.89
N ALA A 27 -5.46 -15.02 -7.84
CA ALA A 27 -5.22 -15.75 -6.59
C ALA A 27 -6.51 -15.95 -5.76
N ALA A 28 -7.49 -15.05 -5.85
CA ALA A 28 -8.77 -15.19 -5.20
C ALA A 28 -9.64 -16.26 -5.89
N GLU A 29 -9.64 -16.30 -7.22
CA GLU A 29 -10.45 -17.25 -8.01
C GLU A 29 -10.02 -18.71 -7.77
N THR A 30 -8.78 -18.98 -7.32
CA THR A 30 -8.37 -20.33 -6.90
C THR A 30 -9.06 -20.83 -5.62
N LEU A 31 -9.79 -19.96 -4.91
CA LEU A 31 -10.67 -20.31 -3.79
C LEU A 31 -12.13 -20.52 -4.22
N GLY A 32 -12.42 -20.45 -5.53
CA GLY A 32 -13.75 -20.72 -6.09
C GLY A 32 -14.71 -19.52 -6.10
N CYS A 33 -14.25 -18.30 -5.80
CA CYS A 33 -15.03 -17.09 -6.09
C CYS A 33 -14.84 -16.66 -7.55
N ALA A 34 -15.73 -15.80 -8.04
CA ALA A 34 -15.63 -15.21 -9.38
C ALA A 34 -15.26 -13.73 -9.26
N ARG A 35 -14.30 -13.26 -10.08
CA ARG A 35 -13.83 -11.87 -10.07
C ARG A 35 -14.96 -10.87 -10.21
N GLU A 36 -15.89 -11.09 -11.12
CA GLU A 36 -17.03 -10.21 -11.38
C GLU A 36 -17.95 -10.05 -10.17
N ASP A 37 -18.20 -11.13 -9.42
CA ASP A 37 -19.04 -11.10 -8.21
C ASP A 37 -18.38 -10.28 -7.10
N ILE A 38 -17.10 -10.52 -6.83
CA ILE A 38 -16.39 -9.79 -5.77
C ILE A 38 -16.12 -8.34 -6.16
N TYR A 39 -15.95 -8.03 -7.46
CA TYR A 39 -15.85 -6.65 -7.93
C TYR A 39 -17.19 -5.92 -7.82
N GLN A 40 -18.31 -6.56 -8.20
CA GLN A 40 -19.64 -5.98 -8.01
C GLN A 40 -19.93 -5.73 -6.53
N LYS A 41 -19.55 -6.65 -5.64
CA LYS A 41 -19.67 -6.44 -4.19
C LYS A 41 -18.85 -5.25 -3.70
N MET A 42 -17.67 -4.98 -4.27
CA MET A 42 -16.89 -3.79 -3.94
C MET A 42 -17.61 -2.52 -4.41
N LEU A 43 -18.14 -2.50 -5.65
CA LEU A 43 -18.94 -1.39 -6.18
C LEU A 43 -20.18 -1.10 -5.31
N ASP A 44 -20.84 -2.14 -4.82
CA ASP A 44 -22.02 -2.03 -3.95
C ASP A 44 -21.68 -1.72 -2.48
N GLY A 45 -20.39 -1.54 -2.13
CA GLY A 45 -19.94 -1.28 -0.76
C GLY A 45 -20.03 -2.50 0.18
N ARG A 46 -20.24 -3.70 -0.35
CA ARG A 46 -20.31 -4.98 0.40
C ARG A 46 -18.94 -5.62 0.64
N MET A 47 -17.91 -5.20 -0.10
CA MET A 47 -16.51 -5.53 0.15
C MET A 47 -15.68 -4.25 0.22
N LYS A 48 -14.65 -4.25 1.08
CA LYS A 48 -13.81 -3.08 1.34
C LYS A 48 -12.58 -3.04 0.42
N TYR A 49 -12.05 -1.84 0.24
CA TYR A 49 -10.69 -1.59 -0.25
C TYR A 49 -9.90 -0.86 0.84
N SER A 50 -8.59 -0.65 0.64
CA SER A 50 -7.74 0.00 1.65
C SER A 50 -8.23 1.40 1.99
N SER A 51 -8.27 1.74 3.28
CA SER A 51 -8.77 3.03 3.79
C SER A 51 -8.02 4.22 3.20
N ILE A 52 -6.73 4.06 2.91
CA ILE A 52 -5.84 5.13 2.43
C ILE A 52 -6.31 5.77 1.12
N PHE A 53 -7.04 5.03 0.29
CA PHE A 53 -7.53 5.53 -1.00
C PHE A 53 -8.77 6.44 -0.89
N ASN A 54 -9.25 6.71 0.33
CA ASN A 54 -10.31 7.70 0.58
C ASN A 54 -9.76 9.13 0.80
N TYR A 55 -8.44 9.31 0.81
CA TYR A 55 -7.81 10.60 1.05
C TYR A 55 -7.45 11.30 -0.26
N PRO A 56 -7.75 12.61 -0.41
CA PRO A 56 -7.53 13.32 -1.67
C PRO A 56 -6.05 13.67 -1.89
N THR A 57 -5.60 13.64 -3.14
CA THR A 57 -4.32 14.21 -3.57
C THR A 57 -4.50 15.69 -3.94
N LEU A 58 -4.13 16.59 -3.03
CA LEU A 58 -4.32 18.04 -3.12
C LEU A 58 -3.10 18.77 -3.71
N SER A 59 -1.94 18.12 -3.72
CA SER A 59 -0.69 18.69 -4.27
C SER A 59 0.15 17.64 -5.01
N TRP A 60 1.21 18.09 -5.70
CA TRP A 60 2.17 17.14 -6.28
C TRP A 60 2.97 16.38 -5.22
N ALA A 61 3.23 16.99 -4.06
CA ALA A 61 3.95 16.31 -2.99
C ALA A 61 3.21 15.07 -2.49
N ASP A 62 1.88 15.09 -2.51
CA ASP A 62 1.01 13.97 -2.13
C ASP A 62 1.32 12.72 -2.96
N ILE A 63 1.62 12.88 -4.26
CA ILE A 63 1.98 11.76 -5.14
C ILE A 63 3.32 11.14 -4.71
N GLY A 64 4.29 11.98 -4.34
CA GLY A 64 5.57 11.51 -3.80
C GLY A 64 5.40 10.82 -2.44
N VAL A 65 4.61 11.41 -1.55
CA VAL A 65 4.33 10.89 -0.20
C VAL A 65 3.53 9.59 -0.25
N ILE A 66 2.58 9.43 -1.18
CA ILE A 66 1.92 8.14 -1.44
C ILE A 66 2.95 7.11 -1.89
N GLY A 67 3.76 7.46 -2.89
CA GLY A 67 4.82 6.57 -3.36
C GLY A 67 5.86 6.24 -2.30
N TRP A 68 6.05 7.05 -1.26
CA TRP A 68 7.04 6.78 -0.21
C TRP A 68 6.44 6.15 1.05
N LEU A 69 5.52 6.85 1.72
CA LEU A 69 4.92 6.43 2.99
C LEU A 69 3.84 5.38 2.79
N VAL A 70 2.89 5.60 1.86
CA VAL A 70 1.74 4.70 1.65
C VAL A 70 2.21 3.37 1.05
N ASP A 71 3.03 3.41 -0.01
CA ASP A 71 3.66 2.21 -0.55
C ASP A 71 4.63 1.57 0.46
N GLY A 72 5.33 2.37 1.27
CA GLY A 72 6.19 1.86 2.34
C GLY A 72 5.42 1.02 3.37
N ALA A 73 4.25 1.52 3.80
CA ALA A 73 3.36 0.79 4.69
C ALA A 73 2.82 -0.49 4.04
N ALA A 74 2.43 -0.40 2.76
CA ALA A 74 2.01 -1.56 1.97
C ALA A 74 3.12 -2.62 1.86
N ILE A 75 4.37 -2.22 1.60
CA ILE A 75 5.51 -3.14 1.49
C ILE A 75 5.77 -3.87 2.81
N VAL A 76 5.76 -3.17 3.96
CA VAL A 76 5.91 -3.82 5.26
C VAL A 76 4.84 -4.90 5.46
N ASN A 77 3.59 -4.61 5.11
CA ASN A 77 2.49 -5.56 5.20
C ASN A 77 2.63 -6.73 4.21
N GLN A 78 2.91 -6.45 2.94
CA GLN A 78 2.93 -7.45 1.87
C GLN A 78 4.14 -8.38 1.97
N VAL A 79 5.31 -7.87 2.38
CA VAL A 79 6.48 -8.72 2.64
C VAL A 79 6.22 -9.69 3.78
N ALA A 80 5.50 -9.27 4.83
CA ALA A 80 5.04 -10.17 5.89
C ALA A 80 4.09 -11.27 5.36
N LEU A 81 3.34 -10.99 4.29
CA LEU A 81 2.43 -11.93 3.64
C LEU A 81 3.10 -12.83 2.59
N CYS A 82 4.36 -12.61 2.20
CA CYS A 82 5.11 -13.55 1.35
C CYS A 82 5.24 -14.96 1.97
N ARG A 83 5.00 -15.10 3.28
CA ARG A 83 4.93 -16.39 3.98
C ARG A 83 3.52 -16.72 4.50
N THR A 84 2.47 -16.10 3.97
CA THR A 84 1.09 -16.50 4.29
C THR A 84 0.86 -17.98 3.93
N SER A 85 -0.03 -18.66 4.64
CA SER A 85 -0.20 -20.12 4.53
C SER A 85 -0.81 -20.58 3.21
N TYR A 86 -1.53 -19.71 2.48
CA TYR A 86 -2.13 -20.06 1.19
C TYR A 86 -1.18 -19.79 0.03
N GLY A 87 -0.72 -20.86 -0.64
CA GLY A 87 0.32 -20.82 -1.67
C GLY A 87 0.08 -19.82 -2.82
N PRO A 88 -1.11 -19.79 -3.46
CA PRO A 88 -1.41 -18.80 -4.51
C PRO A 88 -1.24 -17.36 -4.02
N TYR A 89 -1.70 -17.05 -2.81
CA TYR A 89 -1.57 -15.72 -2.23
C TYR A 89 -0.11 -15.37 -1.92
N ALA A 90 0.64 -16.29 -1.29
CA ALA A 90 2.07 -16.09 -1.00
C ALA A 90 2.89 -15.81 -2.27
N ARG A 91 2.64 -16.55 -3.36
CA ARG A 91 3.35 -16.36 -4.64
C ARG A 91 2.99 -15.04 -5.32
N ALA A 92 1.72 -14.61 -5.24
CA ALA A 92 1.31 -13.30 -5.72
C ALA A 92 2.03 -12.18 -4.96
N MET A 93 2.11 -12.27 -3.62
CA MET A 93 2.85 -11.31 -2.79
C MET A 93 4.34 -11.23 -3.15
N VAL A 94 5.00 -12.37 -3.39
CA VAL A 94 6.42 -12.36 -3.81
C VAL A 94 6.62 -11.61 -5.13
N LYS A 95 5.68 -11.73 -6.07
CA LYS A 95 5.75 -11.02 -7.35
C LYS A 95 5.51 -9.51 -7.16
N ILE A 96 4.42 -9.16 -6.49
CA ILE A 96 4.03 -7.76 -6.21
C ILE A 96 5.14 -7.02 -5.44
N CYS A 97 5.69 -7.62 -4.38
CA CYS A 97 6.76 -6.99 -3.59
C CYS A 97 8.05 -6.72 -4.39
N LYS A 98 8.33 -7.51 -5.44
CA LYS A 98 9.50 -7.25 -6.32
C LYS A 98 9.29 -6.01 -7.18
N GLU A 99 8.06 -5.79 -7.64
CA GLU A 99 7.69 -4.67 -8.51
C GLU A 99 7.49 -3.37 -7.68
N GLU A 100 6.77 -3.45 -6.55
CA GLU A 100 6.44 -2.25 -5.75
C GLU A 100 7.62 -1.61 -5.02
N SER A 101 8.63 -2.40 -4.61
CA SER A 101 9.79 -1.83 -3.91
C SER A 101 10.61 -0.89 -4.80
N PHE A 102 10.59 -1.09 -6.12
CA PHE A 102 11.16 -0.14 -7.07
C PHE A 102 10.38 1.18 -7.09
N HIS A 103 9.05 1.11 -7.22
CA HIS A 103 8.21 2.32 -7.23
C HIS A 103 8.27 3.09 -5.92
N GLN A 104 8.39 2.38 -4.80
CA GLN A 104 8.51 3.02 -3.49
C GLN A 104 9.78 3.87 -3.38
N ARG A 105 10.91 3.36 -3.89
CA ARG A 105 12.15 4.12 -4.00
C ARG A 105 11.96 5.38 -4.86
N GLN A 106 11.27 5.25 -5.99
CA GLN A 106 11.03 6.40 -6.87
C GLN A 106 10.14 7.47 -6.22
N GLY A 107 9.19 7.07 -5.36
CA GLY A 107 8.40 7.96 -4.50
C GLY A 107 9.28 8.73 -3.52
N PHE A 108 10.17 8.03 -2.81
CA PHE A 108 11.13 8.66 -1.90
C PHE A 108 12.05 9.65 -2.62
N GLU A 109 12.58 9.31 -3.80
CA GLU A 109 13.38 10.24 -4.60
C GLU A 109 12.59 11.48 -5.07
N ALA A 110 11.28 11.35 -5.29
CA ALA A 110 10.43 12.50 -5.59
C ALA A 110 10.28 13.42 -4.37
N CYS A 111 10.09 12.86 -3.18
CA CYS A 111 10.10 13.60 -1.92
C CYS A 111 11.45 14.28 -1.66
N MET A 112 12.56 13.57 -1.88
CA MET A 112 13.91 14.10 -1.69
C MET A 112 14.16 15.33 -2.56
N ALA A 113 13.71 15.31 -3.82
CA ALA A 113 13.81 16.47 -4.71
C ALA A 113 13.03 17.69 -4.19
N LEU A 114 11.91 17.49 -3.48
CA LEU A 114 11.16 18.57 -2.83
C LEU A 114 11.87 19.06 -1.55
N ALA A 115 12.39 18.13 -0.75
CA ALA A 115 13.11 18.43 0.49
C ALA A 115 14.41 19.21 0.25
N GLN A 116 15.08 18.98 -0.88
CA GLN A 116 16.29 19.69 -1.31
C GLN A 116 15.98 20.94 -2.16
N GLY A 117 14.70 21.19 -2.44
CA GLY A 117 14.24 22.25 -3.32
C GLY A 117 14.11 23.61 -2.64
N SER A 118 13.28 24.46 -3.24
CA SER A 118 12.92 25.76 -2.68
C SER A 118 12.10 25.62 -1.40
N GLU A 119 11.98 26.71 -0.64
CA GLU A 119 11.18 26.73 0.58
C GLU A 119 9.71 26.33 0.33
N ALA A 120 9.11 26.80 -0.77
CA ALA A 120 7.76 26.40 -1.15
C ALA A 120 7.64 24.89 -1.43
N GLN A 121 8.68 24.24 -1.97
CA GLN A 121 8.67 22.79 -2.19
C GLN A 121 8.81 22.01 -0.88
N LYS A 122 9.63 22.49 0.06
CA LYS A 122 9.75 21.91 1.40
C LYS A 122 8.44 22.00 2.17
N GLN A 123 7.77 23.16 2.13
CA GLN A 123 6.47 23.36 2.77
C GLN A 123 5.39 22.46 2.15
N MET A 124 5.37 22.34 0.82
CA MET A 124 4.46 21.42 0.12
C MET A 124 4.68 19.97 0.54
N LEU A 125 5.93 19.53 0.71
CA LEU A 125 6.25 18.20 1.22
C LEU A 125 5.79 18.02 2.66
N GLN A 126 6.08 18.98 3.53
CA GLN A 126 5.68 18.91 4.95
C GLN A 126 4.15 18.82 5.09
N ASP A 127 3.40 19.61 4.34
CA ASP A 127 1.93 19.55 4.34
C ASP A 127 1.41 18.18 3.90
N ALA A 128 1.99 17.61 2.84
CA ALA A 128 1.64 16.27 2.39
C ALA A 128 1.93 15.19 3.45
N ILE A 129 3.09 15.25 4.12
CA ILE A 129 3.43 14.33 5.22
C ILE A 129 2.43 14.47 6.36
N ASN A 130 2.11 15.70 6.79
CA ASN A 130 1.16 15.96 7.87
C ASN A 130 -0.21 15.32 7.61
N ARG A 131 -0.68 15.37 6.35
CA ARG A 131 -1.98 14.80 5.96
C ARG A 131 -1.96 13.29 5.80
N PHE A 132 -0.84 12.70 5.37
CA PHE A 132 -0.78 11.25 5.03
C PHE A 132 -0.10 10.37 6.09
N TRP A 133 0.60 10.93 7.08
CA TRP A 133 1.27 10.14 8.13
C TRP A 133 0.29 9.23 8.88
N TRP A 134 -0.74 9.79 9.51
CA TRP A 134 -1.71 9.01 10.29
C TRP A 134 -2.52 8.05 9.41
N PRO A 135 -3.01 8.45 8.22
CA PRO A 135 -3.64 7.53 7.29
C PRO A 135 -2.75 6.33 6.90
N ALA A 136 -1.45 6.53 6.69
CA ALA A 136 -0.52 5.44 6.40
C ALA A 136 -0.41 4.46 7.58
N LEU A 137 -0.38 4.94 8.82
CA LEU A 137 -0.38 4.08 10.02
C LEU A 137 -1.67 3.28 10.18
N MET A 138 -2.81 3.81 9.74
CA MET A 138 -4.10 3.12 9.77
C MET A 138 -4.17 1.95 8.78
N MET A 139 -3.29 1.89 7.77
CA MET A 139 -3.26 0.79 6.79
C MET A 139 -2.94 -0.57 7.44
N PHE A 140 -2.26 -0.57 8.59
CA PHE A 140 -1.96 -1.80 9.33
C PHE A 140 -3.18 -2.40 10.04
N GLY A 141 -4.33 -1.71 10.03
CA GLY A 141 -5.57 -2.15 10.66
C GLY A 141 -5.76 -1.57 12.07
N THR A 142 -6.77 -2.06 12.78
CA THR A 142 -7.06 -1.70 14.19
C THR A 142 -6.00 -2.29 15.13
N ASN A 143 -5.94 -1.80 16.37
CA ASN A 143 -5.10 -2.39 17.41
C ASN A 143 -5.40 -3.88 17.62
N ASP A 144 -4.44 -4.61 18.16
CA ASP A 144 -4.53 -6.07 18.32
C ASP A 144 -5.73 -6.49 19.19
N ASP A 145 -6.06 -5.68 20.22
CA ASP A 145 -7.24 -5.87 21.09
C ASP A 145 -8.59 -5.68 20.36
N ASN A 146 -8.59 -5.02 19.21
CA ASN A 146 -9.79 -4.62 18.45
C ASN A 146 -9.80 -5.21 17.03
N SER A 147 -9.10 -6.33 16.80
CA SER A 147 -9.00 -6.97 15.48
C SER A 147 -9.72 -8.33 15.44
N PRO A 148 -11.01 -8.37 15.05
CA PRO A 148 -11.84 -9.58 15.16
C PRO A 148 -11.33 -10.76 14.31
N ASN A 149 -10.55 -10.48 13.26
CA ASN A 149 -9.99 -11.50 12.37
C ASN A 149 -8.62 -12.01 12.84
N SER A 150 -7.94 -11.34 13.78
CA SER A 150 -6.54 -11.64 14.13
C SER A 150 -6.38 -13.03 14.73
N ALA A 151 -7.20 -13.42 15.70
CA ALA A 151 -7.06 -14.72 16.39
C ALA A 151 -7.04 -15.90 15.40
N ARG A 152 -8.02 -15.96 14.50
CA ARG A 152 -8.13 -16.99 13.46
C ARG A 152 -7.03 -16.87 12.40
N SER A 153 -6.73 -15.65 11.94
CA SER A 153 -5.72 -15.42 10.89
C SER A 153 -4.31 -15.79 11.34
N LEU A 154 -3.97 -15.54 12.60
CA LEU A 154 -2.69 -15.93 13.20
C LEU A 154 -2.62 -17.45 13.39
N ALA A 155 -3.67 -18.07 13.95
CA ALA A 155 -3.74 -19.52 14.13
C ALA A 155 -3.57 -20.29 12.81
N TRP A 156 -4.17 -19.80 11.73
CA TRP A 156 -4.04 -20.38 10.38
C TRP A 156 -2.82 -19.88 9.60
N LYS A 157 -1.97 -19.04 10.21
CA LYS A 157 -0.80 -18.43 9.58
C LYS A 157 -1.12 -17.68 8.27
N ILE A 158 -2.35 -17.20 8.13
CA ILE A 158 -2.73 -16.26 7.06
C ILE A 158 -2.05 -14.91 7.35
N LYS A 159 -2.18 -14.44 8.59
CA LYS A 159 -1.44 -13.33 9.16
C LYS A 159 -0.20 -13.90 9.87
N ARG A 160 0.97 -13.28 9.68
CA ARG A 160 2.25 -13.76 10.23
C ARG A 160 2.76 -12.93 11.41
N PHE A 161 2.34 -11.68 11.48
CA PHE A 161 2.65 -10.70 12.52
C PHE A 161 1.37 -9.93 12.81
N THR A 162 1.22 -9.41 14.02
CA THR A 162 0.04 -8.64 14.42
C THR A 162 -0.04 -7.29 13.71
N ASN A 163 -1.15 -6.57 13.90
CA ASN A 163 -1.30 -5.25 13.27
C ASN A 163 -0.31 -4.26 13.90
N ASP A 164 -0.23 -4.28 15.23
CA ASP A 164 0.64 -3.38 15.98
C ASP A 164 2.12 -3.71 15.79
N GLU A 165 2.50 -4.99 15.66
CA GLU A 165 3.88 -5.40 15.32
C GLU A 165 4.36 -4.82 13.99
N LEU A 166 3.50 -4.86 12.96
CA LEU A 166 3.85 -4.32 11.64
C LEU A 166 3.80 -2.78 11.62
N ARG A 167 2.85 -2.17 12.33
CA ARG A 167 2.78 -0.72 12.48
C ARG A 167 4.03 -0.18 13.17
N GLN A 168 4.46 -0.82 14.26
CA GLN A 168 5.67 -0.43 15.00
C GLN A 168 6.91 -0.55 14.11
N ARG A 169 7.06 -1.68 13.40
CA ARG A 169 8.17 -1.87 12.46
C ARG A 169 8.21 -0.79 11.38
N PHE A 170 7.05 -0.36 10.88
CA PHE A 170 6.97 0.73 9.91
C PHE A 170 7.43 2.06 10.51
N VAL A 171 6.98 2.38 11.73
CA VAL A 171 7.41 3.60 12.44
C VAL A 171 8.93 3.59 12.69
N ASP A 172 9.51 2.47 13.11
CA ASP A 172 10.95 2.38 13.38
C ASP A 172 11.81 2.54 12.12
N ASN A 173 11.28 2.13 10.96
CA ASN A 173 12.01 2.12 9.69
C ASN A 173 11.87 3.40 8.86
N THR A 174 10.94 4.30 9.22
CA THR A 174 10.49 5.42 8.37
C THR A 174 10.78 6.75 9.03
#